data_AF-A0AAJ6T308-F1
#
_entry.id   AF-A0AAJ6T308-F1
#
_cell.length_a   1.000
_cell.length_b   1.000
_cell.length_c   1.000
_cell.angle_alpha   90.00
_cell.angle_beta   90.00
_cell.angle_gamma   90.00
#
_symmetry.space_group_name_H-M   'P 1'
#
loop_
_entity.id
_entity.type
_entity.pdbx_description
1 polymer ?
#
loop_
_entity_poly.entity_id
_entity_poly.type
_entity_poly.pdbx_seq_one_letter_code
_entity_poly.pdbx_strand_id
1 'polypeptide(L)'
;MESSSMNNTVGKDDDLLVDTAEAEALKKRISSHPLYGLLVQTHIDCLKVGTGGDVDRILRVRPTLSCQFPNPSSLSQPELDSFMEAYCFALSKLKEAMEEPQQETVAFINSMHLQLKELSRTHSKSTAEHSTPTTSSGERIG
;
A
#
# COMPACT_ATOMS: atom_id res chain seq x y z
N MET A 1 49.24 -42.36 25.81
CA MET A 1 48.29 -42.96 26.77
C MET A 1 47.36 -41.85 27.20
N GLU A 2 46.41 -41.49 26.34
CA GLU A 2 45.11 -42.14 26.08
C GLU A 2 44.00 -41.34 26.77
N SER A 3 43.31 -40.56 25.94
CA SER A 3 41.88 -40.30 25.89
C SER A 3 41.06 -40.32 27.19
N SER A 4 40.34 -39.23 27.45
CA SER A 4 38.88 -39.36 27.53
C SER A 4 38.20 -38.06 27.12
N SER A 5 37.62 -38.12 25.93
CA SER A 5 36.61 -37.18 25.44
C SER A 5 35.32 -37.47 26.19
N MET A 6 34.68 -36.45 26.76
CA MET A 6 33.28 -36.50 27.16
C MET A 6 32.56 -35.37 26.43
N ASN A 7 32.21 -35.70 25.20
CA ASN A 7 31.11 -35.10 24.46
C ASN A 7 29.80 -35.44 25.19
N ASN A 8 29.09 -34.42 25.67
CA ASN A 8 27.68 -34.58 26.02
C ASN A 8 26.87 -33.55 25.24
N THR A 9 26.39 -34.00 24.08
CA THR A 9 25.35 -33.36 23.27
C THR A 9 24.01 -33.83 23.79
N VAL A 10 23.31 -33.04 24.62
CA VAL A 10 21.88 -33.23 24.86
C VAL A 10 21.26 -31.89 25.25
N GLY A 11 20.19 -31.50 24.54
CA GLY A 11 19.16 -30.60 25.06
C GLY A 11 19.06 -29.20 24.46
N LYS A 12 19.19 -29.01 23.14
CA LYS A 12 18.86 -27.71 22.52
C LYS A 12 17.93 -27.79 21.31
N ASP A 13 17.18 -28.89 21.18
CA ASP A 13 16.27 -29.10 20.05
C ASP A 13 14.78 -29.11 20.47
N ASP A 14 14.48 -29.25 21.76
CA ASP A 14 13.09 -29.35 22.26
C ASP A 14 12.37 -27.99 22.39
N ASP A 15 13.11 -26.90 22.67
CA ASP A 15 12.52 -25.55 22.86
C ASP A 15 12.04 -24.92 21.53
N LEU A 16 12.62 -25.28 20.39
CA LEU A 16 12.27 -24.72 19.07
C LEU A 16 11.01 -25.37 18.46
N LEU A 17 10.71 -26.62 18.85
CA LEU A 17 9.57 -27.36 18.34
C LEU A 17 8.25 -26.89 18.98
N VAL A 18 8.27 -26.49 20.25
CA VAL A 18 7.10 -25.98 20.97
C VAL A 18 6.62 -24.64 20.38
N ASP A 19 7.56 -23.72 20.09
CA ASP A 19 7.27 -22.39 19.54
C ASP A 19 6.63 -22.48 18.14
N THR A 20 7.10 -23.43 17.32
CA THR A 20 6.55 -23.66 15.99
C THR A 20 5.13 -24.23 16.04
N ALA A 21 4.85 -25.16 16.95
CA ALA A 21 3.52 -25.77 17.09
C ALA A 21 2.46 -24.77 17.58
N GLU A 22 2.81 -23.90 18.53
CA GLU A 22 1.92 -22.86 19.01
C GLU A 22 1.64 -21.80 17.94
N ALA A 23 2.65 -21.42 17.17
CA ALA A 23 2.48 -20.52 16.03
C ALA A 23 1.53 -21.10 14.97
N GLU A 24 1.66 -22.40 14.63
CA GLU A 24 0.75 -23.08 13.71
C GLU A 24 -0.68 -23.18 14.27
N ALA A 25 -0.84 -23.43 15.57
CA ALA A 25 -2.15 -23.43 16.22
C ALA A 25 -2.82 -22.05 16.17
N LEU A 26 -2.07 -20.97 16.41
CA LEU A 26 -2.58 -19.61 16.29
C LEU A 26 -2.95 -19.26 14.83
N LYS A 27 -2.09 -19.58 13.86
CA LYS A 27 -2.40 -19.40 12.43
C LYS A 27 -3.70 -20.12 12.07
N LYS A 28 -3.87 -21.36 12.53
CA LYS A 28 -5.11 -22.11 12.31
C LYS A 28 -6.31 -21.38 12.90
N ARG A 29 -6.23 -20.93 14.16
CA ARG A 29 -7.31 -20.15 14.82
C ARG A 29 -7.67 -18.89 14.03
N ILE A 30 -6.67 -18.08 13.64
CA ILE A 30 -6.87 -16.88 12.83
C ILE A 30 -7.52 -17.22 11.49
N SER A 31 -6.99 -18.22 10.76
CA SER A 31 -7.50 -18.61 9.43
C SER A 31 -8.91 -19.22 9.47
N SER A 32 -9.30 -19.83 10.59
CA SER A 32 -10.64 -20.40 10.81
C SER A 32 -11.65 -19.39 11.35
N HIS A 33 -11.23 -18.15 11.65
CA HIS A 33 -12.08 -17.15 12.26
C HIS A 33 -13.12 -16.60 11.27
N PRO A 34 -14.38 -16.35 11.67
CA PRO A 34 -15.42 -15.83 10.77
C PRO A 34 -15.05 -14.52 10.06
N LEU A 35 -14.30 -13.65 10.74
CA LEU A 35 -13.82 -12.38 10.19
C LEU A 35 -12.57 -12.48 9.31
N TYR A 36 -11.95 -13.65 9.15
CA TYR A 36 -10.70 -13.78 8.41
C TYR A 36 -10.81 -13.32 6.95
N GLY A 37 -11.92 -13.66 6.28
CA GLY A 37 -12.18 -13.19 4.92
C GLY A 37 -12.27 -11.66 4.83
N LEU A 38 -12.96 -11.02 5.78
CA LEU A 38 -13.07 -9.56 5.84
C LEU A 38 -11.71 -8.90 6.11
N LEU A 39 -10.92 -9.48 7.02
CA LEU A 39 -9.57 -9.02 7.34
C LEU A 39 -8.68 -8.98 6.09
N VAL A 40 -8.63 -10.09 5.37
CA VAL A 40 -7.82 -10.23 4.14
C VAL A 40 -8.29 -9.25 3.08
N GLN A 41 -9.60 -9.13 2.88
CA GLN A 41 -10.16 -8.20 1.90
C GLN A 41 -9.81 -6.74 2.23
N THR A 42 -10.03 -6.31 3.48
CA THR A 42 -9.73 -4.96 3.93
C THR A 42 -8.23 -4.65 3.82
N HIS A 43 -7.37 -5.64 4.08
CA HIS A 43 -5.93 -5.51 3.93
C HIS A 43 -5.53 -5.30 2.47
N ILE A 44 -6.07 -6.12 1.55
CA ILE A 44 -5.82 -5.99 0.11
C ILE A 44 -6.30 -4.63 -0.40
N ASP A 45 -7.49 -4.18 0.00
CA ASP A 45 -8.03 -2.88 -0.42
C ASP A 45 -7.19 -1.71 0.10
N CYS A 46 -6.66 -1.81 1.32
CA CYS A 46 -5.69 -0.84 1.83
C CYS A 46 -4.40 -0.82 0.99
N LEU A 47 -3.85 -1.99 0.64
CA LEU A 47 -2.64 -2.07 -0.18
C LEU A 47 -2.85 -1.56 -1.61
N LYS A 48 -4.03 -1.74 -2.19
CA LYS A 48 -4.37 -1.24 -3.54
C LYS A 48 -4.27 0.28 -3.63
N VAL A 49 -4.71 0.98 -2.58
CA VAL A 49 -4.55 2.45 -2.48
C VAL A 49 -3.07 2.82 -2.46
N GLY A 50 -2.25 2.11 -1.68
CA GLY A 50 -0.80 2.38 -1.59
C GLY A 50 0.02 2.01 -2.84
N THR A 51 -0.44 1.05 -3.64
CA THR A 51 0.29 0.52 -4.80
C THR A 51 -0.19 1.05 -6.14
N GLY A 52 -1.18 1.97 -6.14
CA GLY A 52 -1.78 2.49 -7.37
C GLY A 52 -2.48 1.40 -8.20
N GLY A 53 -2.91 0.30 -7.56
CA GLY A 53 -3.55 -0.84 -8.22
C GLY A 53 -2.61 -1.91 -8.80
N ASP A 54 -1.29 -1.80 -8.61
CA ASP A 54 -0.33 -2.84 -9.01
C ASP A 54 -0.38 -4.05 -8.06
N VAL A 55 -1.31 -4.96 -8.33
CA VAL A 55 -1.55 -6.18 -7.55
C VAL A 55 -0.35 -7.14 -7.55
N ASP A 56 0.51 -7.09 -8.56
CA ASP A 56 1.71 -7.94 -8.62
C ASP A 56 2.76 -7.50 -7.60
N ARG A 57 2.79 -6.22 -7.22
CA ARG A 57 3.64 -5.74 -6.12
C ARG A 57 3.15 -6.21 -4.76
N ILE A 58 1.84 -6.32 -4.57
CA ILE A 58 1.22 -6.76 -3.31
C ILE A 58 1.73 -8.15 -2.91
N LEU A 59 1.82 -9.08 -3.86
CA LEU A 59 2.26 -10.46 -3.62
C LEU A 59 3.78 -10.59 -3.38
N ARG A 60 4.58 -9.63 -3.85
CA ARG A 60 6.05 -9.63 -3.74
C ARG A 60 6.55 -9.14 -2.38
N VAL A 61 5.75 -8.37 -1.64
CA VAL A 61 6.09 -7.92 -0.29
C VAL A 61 5.74 -9.04 0.69
N ARG A 62 6.63 -10.02 0.83
CA ARG A 62 6.63 -10.88 2.02
C ARG A 62 7.32 -10.12 3.15
N PRO A 63 6.66 -9.87 4.29
CA PRO A 63 7.36 -9.29 5.43
C PRO A 63 8.35 -10.32 5.96
N THR A 64 9.65 -10.04 5.87
CA THR A 64 10.67 -10.67 6.72
C THR A 64 10.66 -9.99 8.09
N LEU A 65 9.49 -9.93 8.73
CA LEU A 65 9.35 -9.33 10.04
C LEU A 65 9.37 -10.46 11.07
N SER A 66 10.52 -10.63 11.72
CA SER A 66 10.62 -11.38 12.96
C SER A 66 9.99 -10.53 14.07
N CYS A 67 8.66 -10.49 14.12
CA CYS A 67 7.95 -9.91 15.23
C CYS A 67 7.91 -10.95 16.35
N GLN A 68 8.60 -10.69 17.46
CA GLN A 68 8.37 -11.41 18.72
C GLN A 68 7.00 -11.00 19.23
N PHE A 69 6.00 -11.80 18.89
CA PHE A 69 4.68 -11.67 19.48
C PHE A 69 4.70 -12.22 20.90
N PRO A 70 3.89 -11.66 21.82
CA PRO A 70 3.61 -12.31 23.10
C PRO A 70 3.13 -13.75 22.87
N ASN A 71 3.37 -14.63 23.85
CA ASN A 71 3.05 -16.05 23.76
C ASN A 71 1.65 -16.29 23.14
N PRO A 72 1.58 -16.89 21.93
CA PRO A 72 0.31 -17.09 21.21
C PRO A 72 -0.63 -18.07 21.93
N SER A 73 -0.07 -18.85 22.87
CA SER A 73 -0.75 -19.80 23.74
C SER A 73 -1.75 -19.16 24.72
N SER A 74 -1.70 -17.84 24.98
CA SER A 74 -2.62 -17.18 25.92
C SER A 74 -3.83 -16.50 25.29
N LEU A 75 -3.88 -16.37 23.95
CA LEU A 75 -4.96 -15.61 23.31
C LEU A 75 -6.29 -16.32 23.54
N SER A 76 -7.16 -15.71 24.34
CA SER A 76 -8.52 -16.21 24.53
C SER A 76 -9.36 -15.99 23.26
N GLN A 77 -10.50 -16.67 23.10
CA GLN A 77 -11.39 -16.40 21.95
C GLN A 77 -11.85 -14.92 21.91
N PRO A 78 -12.28 -14.30 23.04
CA PRO A 78 -12.65 -12.87 23.04
C PRO A 78 -11.51 -11.92 22.65
N GLU A 79 -10.27 -12.27 22.97
CA GLU A 79 -9.11 -11.48 22.61
C GLU A 79 -8.81 -11.57 21.10
N LEU A 80 -8.97 -12.76 20.53
CA LEU A 80 -8.88 -12.95 19.08
C LEU A 80 -9.99 -12.19 18.36
N ASP A 81 -11.23 -12.24 18.86
CA ASP A 81 -12.36 -11.49 18.30
C ASP A 81 -12.04 -9.99 18.26
N SER A 82 -11.62 -9.43 19.40
CA SER A 82 -11.23 -8.02 19.53
C SER A 82 -10.07 -7.65 18.61
N PHE A 83 -9.06 -8.51 18.49
CA PHE A 83 -7.95 -8.31 17.56
C PHE A 83 -8.44 -8.24 16.10
N MET A 84 -9.28 -9.20 15.68
CA MET A 84 -9.78 -9.27 14.30
C MET A 84 -10.60 -8.03 13.95
N GLU A 85 -11.46 -7.57 14.86
CA GLU A 85 -12.24 -6.34 14.71
C GLU A 85 -11.37 -5.09 14.66
N ALA A 86 -10.47 -4.92 15.63
CA ALA A 86 -9.59 -3.76 15.72
C ALA A 86 -8.68 -3.65 14.50
N TYR A 87 -8.18 -4.78 13.98
CA TYR A 87 -7.33 -4.78 12.79
C TYR A 87 -8.10 -4.42 11.52
N CYS A 88 -9.31 -4.97 11.33
CA CYS A 88 -10.19 -4.55 10.22
C CYS A 88 -10.50 -3.05 10.27
N PHE A 89 -10.83 -2.55 11.47
CA PHE A 89 -11.11 -1.14 11.70
C PHE A 89 -9.91 -0.24 11.38
N ALA A 90 -8.73 -0.60 11.90
CA ALA A 90 -7.50 0.15 11.68
C ALA A 90 -7.12 0.20 10.19
N LEU A 91 -7.22 -0.92 9.47
CA LEU A 91 -6.98 -0.95 8.02
C LEU A 91 -7.97 -0.10 7.24
N SER A 92 -9.25 -0.10 7.63
CA SER A 92 -10.26 0.73 6.99
C SER A 92 -9.96 2.22 7.16
N LYS A 93 -9.54 2.62 8.36
CA LYS A 93 -9.13 4.00 8.66
C LYS A 93 -7.86 4.40 7.91
N LEU A 94 -6.89 3.50 7.81
CA LEU A 94 -5.68 3.73 7.04
C LEU A 94 -5.99 3.90 5.54
N LYS A 95 -6.86 3.04 4.98
CA LYS A 95 -7.32 3.17 3.59
C LYS A 95 -7.95 4.53 3.33
N GLU A 96 -8.88 4.95 4.18
CA GLU A 96 -9.57 6.26 4.08
C GLU A 96 -8.55 7.42 4.12
N ALA A 97 -7.65 7.42 5.10
CA ALA A 97 -6.63 8.45 5.26
C ALA A 97 -5.60 8.50 4.11
N MET A 98 -5.40 7.41 3.39
CA MET A 98 -4.53 7.36 2.20
C MET A 98 -5.27 7.78 0.92
N GLU A 99 -6.56 7.42 0.82
CA GLU A 99 -7.36 7.65 -0.38
C GLU A 99 -7.73 9.13 -0.57
N GLU A 100 -8.03 9.85 0.52
CA GLU A 100 -8.34 11.28 0.50
C GLU A 100 -7.22 12.13 -0.18
N PRO A 101 -5.96 12.14 0.30
CA PRO A 101 -4.91 12.97 -0.31
C PRO A 101 -4.56 12.53 -1.74
N GLN A 102 -4.76 11.25 -2.08
CA GLN A 102 -4.56 10.78 -3.46
C GLN A 102 -5.61 11.37 -4.40
N GLN A 103 -6.89 11.34 -4.02
CA GLN A 103 -7.97 11.91 -4.81
C GLN A 103 -7.81 13.43 -4.97
N GLU A 104 -7.43 14.13 -3.90
CA GLU A 104 -7.12 15.57 -3.94
C GLU A 104 -5.99 15.88 -4.92
N THR A 105 -4.91 15.10 -4.88
CA THR A 105 -3.77 15.26 -5.79
C THR A 105 -4.17 15.05 -7.24
N VAL A 106 -4.94 14.00 -7.54
CA VAL A 106 -5.43 13.71 -8.89
C VAL A 106 -6.35 14.84 -9.38
N ALA A 107 -7.26 15.33 -8.53
CA ALA A 107 -8.15 16.43 -8.86
C ALA A 107 -7.36 17.73 -9.17
N PHE A 108 -6.37 18.05 -8.35
CA PHE A 108 -5.49 19.19 -8.55
C PHE A 108 -4.73 19.11 -9.88
N ILE A 109 -4.09 17.97 -10.16
CA ILE A 109 -3.34 17.73 -11.41
C ILE A 109 -4.26 17.89 -12.62
N ASN A 110 -5.44 17.28 -12.60
CA ASN A 110 -6.41 17.37 -13.69
C ASN A 110 -6.88 18.81 -13.92
N SER A 111 -7.14 19.55 -12.84
CA SER A 111 -7.50 20.97 -12.92
C SER A 111 -6.40 21.81 -13.60
N MET A 112 -5.14 21.61 -13.20
CA MET A 112 -3.99 22.29 -13.81
C MET A 112 -3.83 21.93 -15.28
N HIS A 113 -3.96 20.66 -15.65
CA HIS A 113 -3.91 20.23 -17.05
C HIS A 113 -5.00 20.89 -17.91
N LEU A 114 -6.22 21.02 -17.39
CA LEU A 114 -7.32 21.70 -18.10
C LEU A 114 -7.03 23.18 -18.31
N GLN A 115 -6.52 23.88 -17.29
CA GLN A 115 -6.14 25.29 -17.40
C GLN A 115 -5.05 25.50 -18.46
N LEU A 116 -4.00 24.68 -18.44
CA LEU A 116 -2.91 24.74 -19.43
C LEU A 116 -3.41 24.45 -20.85
N LYS A 117 -4.32 23.48 -21.00
CA LYS A 117 -4.92 23.14 -22.30
C LYS A 117 -5.74 24.30 -22.86
N GLU A 118 -6.52 24.99 -22.03
CA GLU A 118 -7.30 26.13 -22.48
C GLU A 118 -6.42 27.30 -22.91
N LEU A 119 -5.35 27.61 -22.15
CA LEU A 119 -4.36 28.62 -22.54
C LEU A 119 -3.71 28.30 -23.90
N SER A 120 -3.31 27.05 -24.13
CA SER A 120 -2.71 26.66 -25.41
C SER A 120 -3.66 26.87 -26.61
N ARG A 121 -4.98 26.66 -26.40
CA ARG A 121 -6.01 26.85 -27.43
C ARG A 121 -6.24 28.32 -27.73
N THR A 122 -6.27 29.18 -26.70
CA THR A 122 -6.47 30.63 -26.90
C THR A 122 -5.29 31.27 -27.64
N HIS A 123 -4.05 30.88 -27.33
CA HIS A 123 -2.85 31.35 -28.06
C HIS A 123 -2.84 30.93 -29.53
N SER A 124 -3.34 29.73 -29.84
CA SER A 124 -3.46 29.23 -31.21
C SER A 124 -4.53 29.98 -32.03
N LYS A 125 -5.59 30.45 -31.38
CA LYS A 125 -6.66 31.23 -32.02
C LYS A 125 -6.25 32.70 -32.27
N SER A 126 -5.49 33.30 -31.35
CA SER A 126 -5.01 34.68 -31.48
C SER A 126 -4.01 34.90 -32.63
N THR A 127 -3.29 33.86 -33.08
CA THR A 127 -2.32 33.97 -34.18
C THR A 127 -2.95 33.86 -35.57
N ALA A 128 -4.14 33.27 -35.69
CA ALA A 128 -4.87 33.16 -36.95
C ALA A 128 -5.57 34.47 -37.37
N GLU A 129 -5.87 35.38 -36.44
CA GLU A 129 -6.63 36.61 -36.73
C GLU A 129 -5.75 37.86 -36.97
N HIS A 130 -4.41 37.75 -36.89
CA HIS A 130 -3.51 38.89 -37.15
C HIS A 130 -2.79 38.85 -38.51
N SER A 131 -3.15 37.94 -39.42
CA SER A 131 -2.69 37.99 -40.82
C SER A 131 -3.65 38.82 -41.67
N THR A 132 -3.69 40.14 -41.47
CA THR A 132 -4.20 41.08 -42.48
C THR A 132 -3.01 41.72 -43.21
N PRO A 133 -3.01 41.75 -44.55
CA PRO A 133 -1.85 42.17 -45.31
C PRO A 133 -1.61 43.67 -45.18
N THR A 134 -0.36 44.02 -44.89
CA THR A 134 0.23 45.34 -45.07
C THR A 134 0.02 45.81 -46.51
N THR A 135 -0.94 46.69 -46.76
CA THR A 135 -0.92 47.55 -47.95
C THR A 135 0.01 48.72 -47.65
N SER A 136 1.28 48.50 -47.97
CA SER A 136 2.26 49.56 -48.21
C SER A 136 1.78 50.38 -49.41
N SER A 137 1.35 51.62 -49.18
CA SER A 137 1.11 52.58 -50.26
C SER A 137 2.28 53.56 -50.29
N GLY A 138 3.24 53.27 -51.16
CA GLY A 138 4.35 54.16 -51.50
C GLY A 138 3.91 55.40 -52.29
N GLU A 139 4.66 56.47 -52.08
CA GLU A 139 4.98 57.62 -52.95
C GLU A 139 3.96 58.13 -53.98
N ARG A 140 3.76 59.47 -53.95
CA ARG A 140 4.27 60.29 -55.06
C ARG A 140 4.53 61.74 -54.66
N ILE A 141 5.71 62.18 -55.05
CA ILE A 141 6.29 63.52 -55.04
C ILE A 141 5.76 64.26 -56.29
N GLY A 142 5.41 65.54 -56.16
CA GLY A 142 5.01 66.40 -57.28
C GLY A 142 4.19 67.60 -56.83
#